data_AF-A0A0D2VGB2-F1
#
_entry.id   AF-A0A0D2VGB2-F1
#
_cell.length_a   1.000
_cell.length_b   1.000
_cell.length_c   1.000
_cell.angle_alpha   90.00
_cell.angle_beta   90.00
_cell.angle_gamma   90.00
#
_symmetry.space_group_name_H-M   'P 1'
#
loop_
_entity.id
_entity.type
_entity.pdbx_description
1 polymer ?
#
loop_
_entity_poly.entity_id
_entity_poly.type
_entity_poly.pdbx_seq_one_letter_code
_entity_poly.pdbx_strand_id
1 'polypeptide(L)'
;MIFASIVGTGIGLSAFWLINVTSPTTFSIVGSLNKVPLVIFSAVLFNVPMSFANTMSVMFGIASGMMFTYAKYQEQQAQNTVLPSRRL
;
A
#
# COMPACT_ATOMS: atom_id res chain seq x y z
N MET A 1 21.83 -16.29 -2.67
CA MET A 1 20.63 -17.05 -2.24
C MET A 1 20.23 -16.73 -0.80
N ILE A 2 21.14 -16.83 0.18
CA ILE A 2 20.85 -16.57 1.60
C ILE A 2 20.32 -15.14 1.86
N PHE A 3 20.88 -14.11 1.22
CA PHE A 3 20.39 -12.72 1.36
C PHE A 3 18.92 -12.55 0.98
N ALA A 4 18.51 -13.06 -0.18
CA ALA A 4 17.12 -13.01 -0.64
C ALA A 4 16.18 -13.77 0.31
N SER A 5 16.65 -14.85 0.93
CA SER A 5 15.87 -15.62 1.92
C SER A 5 15.64 -14.85 3.21
N ILE A 6 16.65 -14.13 3.71
CA ILE A 6 16.52 -13.29 4.92
C ILE A 6 15.56 -12.13 4.65
N VAL A 7 15.74 -11.44 3.52
CA VAL A 7 14.86 -10.33 3.12
C VAL A 7 13.43 -10.81 2.88
N GLY A 8 13.26 -11.92 2.16
CA GLY A 8 11.95 -12.51 1.88
C GLY A 8 11.20 -12.89 3.16
N THR A 9 11.90 -13.49 4.13
CA THR A 9 11.34 -13.81 5.45
C THR A 9 10.93 -12.55 6.20
N GLY A 10 11.77 -11.51 6.20
CA GLY A 10 11.45 -10.23 6.84
C GLY A 10 10.21 -9.55 6.26
N ILE A 11 10.06 -9.56 4.94
CA ILE A 11 8.86 -9.03 4.26
C ILE A 11 7.63 -9.85 4.64
N GLY A 12 7.73 -11.19 4.66
CA GLY A 12 6.62 -12.08 5.04
C GLY A 12 6.16 -11.88 6.48
N LEU A 13 7.09 -11.76 7.43
CA LEU A 13 6.78 -11.48 8.84
C LEU A 13 6.12 -10.10 9.01
N SER A 14 6.66 -9.08 8.34
CA SER A 14 6.11 -7.73 8.38
C SER A 14 4.69 -7.68 7.77
N ALA A 15 4.47 -8.42 6.68
CA ALA A 15 3.16 -8.54 6.05
C ALA A 15 2.14 -9.19 6.99
N PHE A 16 2.51 -10.30 7.64
CA PHE A 16 1.62 -11.00 8.56
C PHE A 16 1.24 -10.11 9.76
N TRP A 17 2.21 -9.37 10.29
CA TRP A 17 1.98 -8.41 11.36
C TRP A 17 1.06 -7.25 10.93
N LEU A 18 1.29 -6.67 9.74
CA LEU A 18 0.45 -5.57 9.22
C LEU A 18 -1.00 -6.00 9.01
N ILE A 19 -1.21 -7.22 8.51
CA ILE A 19 -2.56 -7.79 8.32
C ILE A 19 -3.27 -7.96 9.66
N ASN A 20 -2.56 -8.36 10.72
CA ASN A 20 -3.13 -8.55 12.06
C ASN A 20 -3.58 -7.22 12.70
N VAL A 21 -2.83 -6.14 12.50
CA VAL A 21 -3.11 -4.81 13.09
C VAL A 21 -4.14 -4.01 12.28
N THR A 22 -4.23 -4.24 10.97
CA THR A 22 -5.03 -3.42 10.06
C THR A 22 -6.13 -4.23 9.37
N SER A 23 -5.90 -4.66 8.13
CA SER A 23 -6.79 -5.56 7.39
C SER A 23 -6.06 -6.10 6.15
N PRO A 24 -6.48 -7.25 5.60
CA PRO A 24 -5.96 -7.76 4.33
C PRO A 24 -6.11 -6.78 3.17
N THR A 25 -7.20 -6.00 3.15
CA THR A 25 -7.49 -5.00 2.11
C THR A 25 -6.47 -3.85 2.15
N THR A 26 -6.13 -3.36 3.36
CA THR A 26 -5.10 -2.33 3.52
C THR A 26 -3.73 -2.85 3.07
N PHE A 27 -3.37 -4.08 3.42
CA PHE A 27 -2.10 -4.69 3.00
C PHE A 27 -2.00 -4.80 1.47
N SER A 28 -3.08 -5.23 0.79
CA SER A 28 -3.12 -5.31 -0.67
C SER A 28 -2.87 -3.96 -1.33
N ILE A 29 -3.43 -2.88 -0.77
CA ILE A 29 -3.27 -1.52 -1.30
C ILE A 29 -1.87 -0.97 -1.05
N VAL A 30 -1.26 -1.23 0.11
CA VAL A 30 0.15 -0.87 0.36
C VAL A 30 1.07 -1.62 -0.62
N GLY A 31 0.77 -2.89 -0.90
CA GLY A 31 1.50 -3.68 -1.89
C GLY A 31 1.37 -3.15 -3.32
N SER A 32 0.18 -2.66 -3.72
CA SER A 32 -0.01 -2.03 -5.03
C SER A 32 0.63 -0.64 -5.10
N LEU A 33 0.63 0.12 -4.00
CA LEU A 33 1.28 1.43 -3.90
C LEU A 33 2.80 1.34 -4.03
N ASN A 34 3.45 0.30 -3.49
CA ASN A 34 4.89 0.09 -3.66
C ASN A 34 5.30 -0.07 -5.14
N LYS A 35 4.36 -0.47 -6.02
CA LYS A 35 4.62 -0.59 -7.45
C LYS A 35 4.75 0.77 -8.14
N VAL A 36 4.17 1.84 -7.59
CA VAL A 36 4.23 3.18 -8.20
C VAL A 36 5.66 3.75 -8.18
N PRO A 37 6.35 3.84 -7.03
CA PRO A 37 7.76 4.25 -7.01
C PRO A 37 8.65 3.33 -7.83
N LEU A 38 8.39 2.02 -7.81
CA LEU A 38 9.17 1.05 -8.60
C LEU A 38 9.12 1.38 -10.10
N VAL A 39 7.94 1.69 -10.63
CA VAL A 39 7.76 2.07 -12.05
C VAL A 39 8.39 3.42 -12.37
N ILE A 40 8.30 4.40 -11.46
CA ILE A 40 8.94 5.71 -11.64
C ILE A 40 10.46 5.55 -11.67
N PHE A 41 11.03 4.84 -10.70
CA PHE A 41 12.47 4.59 -10.64
C PHE A 41 12.94 3.79 -11.85
N SER A 42 12.21 2.76 -12.29
CA SER A 42 12.61 1.97 -13.45
C SER A 42 12.63 2.79 -14.73
N ALA A 43 11.65 3.67 -14.94
CA ALA A 43 11.62 4.53 -16.11
C ALA A 43 12.72 5.59 -16.09
N VAL A 44 13.02 6.19 -14.92
CA VAL A 44 14.09 7.19 -14.80
C VAL A 44 15.47 6.56 -14.96
N LEU A 45 15.72 5.40 -14.33
CA LEU A 45 17.04 4.77 -14.31
C LEU A 45 17.39 4.07 -15.63
N PHE A 46 16.40 3.49 -16.31
CA PHE A 46 16.60 2.68 -17.51
C PHE A 46 16.07 3.32 -18.80
N ASN A 47 15.55 4.56 -18.72
CA ASN A 47 15.02 5.34 -19.85
C ASN A 47 14.07 4.53 -20.76
N VAL A 48 13.26 3.67 -20.13
CA VAL A 48 12.36 2.75 -20.83
C VAL A 48 11.19 3.56 -21.39
N PRO A 49 10.80 3.38 -22.66
CA PRO A 49 9.66 4.07 -23.23
C PRO A 49 8.39 3.70 -22.46
N MET A 50 7.85 4.65 -21.69
CA MET A 50 6.55 4.49 -21.05
C MET A 50 5.44 4.67 -22.09
N SER A 51 4.69 3.61 -22.35
CA SER A 51 3.42 3.70 -23.08
C SER A 51 2.41 4.55 -22.29
N PHE A 52 1.54 5.27 -23.01
CA PHE A 52 0.44 6.05 -22.43
C PHE A 52 -0.41 5.24 -21.44
N ALA A 53 -0.65 3.96 -21.73
CA ALA A 53 -1.37 3.05 -20.84
C ALA A 53 -0.67 2.86 -19.49
N ASN A 54 0.67 2.81 -19.47
CA ASN A 54 1.46 2.61 -18.25
C ASN A 54 1.43 3.87 -17.38
N THR A 55 1.57 5.04 -17.99
CA THR A 55 1.45 6.34 -17.30
C THR A 55 0.06 6.52 -16.69
N MET A 56 -1.01 6.21 -17.44
CA MET A 56 -2.38 6.27 -16.92
C MET A 56 -2.59 5.27 -15.78
N SER A 57 -2.07 4.05 -15.89
CA SER A 57 -2.16 3.05 -14.83
C SER A 57 -1.50 3.50 -13.53
N VAL A 58 -0.35 4.17 -13.61
CA VAL A 58 0.33 4.75 -12.44
C VAL A 58 -0.53 5.86 -11.80
N MET A 59 -1.12 6.74 -12.61
CA MET A 59 -2.00 7.81 -12.11
C MET A 59 -3.24 7.25 -11.40
N PHE A 60 -3.92 6.27 -11.98
CA PHE A 60 -5.05 5.58 -11.33
C PHE A 60 -4.62 4.82 -10.07
N GLY A 61 -3.43 4.24 -10.05
CA GLY A 61 -2.84 3.60 -8.87
C GLY A 61 -2.70 4.57 -7.70
N ILE A 62 -2.15 5.75 -7.94
CA ILE A 62 -2.01 6.81 -6.92
C ILE A 62 -3.38 7.31 -6.45
N ALA A 63 -4.29 7.60 -7.39
CA ALA A 63 -5.63 8.10 -7.08
C ALA A 63 -6.42 7.11 -6.22
N SER A 64 -6.36 5.81 -6.55
CA SER A 64 -7.02 4.75 -5.76
C SER A 64 -6.47 4.64 -4.34
N GLY A 65 -5.15 4.79 -4.15
CA GLY A 65 -4.53 4.82 -2.84
C GLY A 65 -5.01 6.01 -2.00
N MET A 66 -5.05 7.21 -2.57
CA MET A 66 -5.57 8.40 -1.90
C MET A 66 -7.04 8.21 -1.49
N MET A 67 -7.89 7.74 -2.42
CA MET A 67 -9.31 7.49 -2.15
C MET A 67 -9.50 6.47 -1.02
N PHE A 68 -8.70 5.40 -0.99
CA PHE A 68 -8.78 4.40 0.08
C PHE A 68 -8.35 4.97 1.44
N THR A 69 -7.27 5.75 1.50
CA THR A 69 -6.85 6.39 2.75
C THR A 69 -7.91 7.36 3.28
N TYR A 70 -8.59 8.08 2.38
CA TYR A 70 -9.70 8.95 2.73
C TYR A 70 -10.90 8.17 3.28
N ALA A 71 -11.29 7.08 2.63
CA ALA A 71 -12.37 6.21 3.09
C ALA A 71 -12.07 5.62 4.48
N LYS A 72 -10.84 5.13 4.69
CA LYS A 72 -10.40 4.61 6.00
C LYS A 72 -10.37 5.69 7.08
N TYR A 73 -9.97 6.92 6.75
CA TYR A 73 -10.01 8.05 7.67
C TYR A 73 -11.44 8.41 8.09
N GLN A 74 -12.42 8.33 7.17
CA GLN A 74 -13.84 8.50 7.49
C GLN A 74 -14.39 7.37 8.36
N GLU A 75 -14.08 6.10 8.04
CA GLU A 75 -14.48 4.96 8.88
C GLU A 75 -13.98 5.09 10.32
N GLN A 76 -12.72 5.51 10.48
CA GLN A 76 -12.11 5.73 11.80
C GLN A 76 -12.78 6.87 12.56
N GLN A 77 -13.14 7.97 11.90
CA GLN A 77 -13.87 9.08 12.53
C GLN A 77 -15.30 8.68 12.92
N ALA A 78 -15.99 7.95 12.05
CA ALA A 78 -17.32 7.43 12.35
C ALA A 78 -17.26 6.53 13.59
N GLN A 79 -16.32 5.57 13.66
CA GLN A 79 -16.12 4.72 14.83
C GLN A 79 -15.84 5.50 16.13
N ASN A 80 -15.01 6.55 16.07
CA ASN A 80 -14.73 7.39 17.25
C ASN A 80 -15.97 8.19 17.71
N THR A 81 -16.91 8.46 16.81
CA THR A 81 -18.13 9.21 17.13
C THR A 81 -19.22 8.30 17.74
N VAL A 82 -19.23 7.00 17.42
CA VAL A 82 -20.26 6.06 17.94
C VAL A 82 -19.92 5.42 19.30
N LEU A 83 -18.68 5.52 19.80
CA LEU A 83 -18.29 4.90 21.08
C LEU A 83 -17.30 5.78 21.88
N PRO A 84 -17.73 6.56 22.88
CA PRO A 84 -16.85 6.91 23.99
C PRO A 84 -16.78 5.68 24.90
N SER A 85 -15.57 5.22 25.24
CA SER A 85 -15.27 4.16 26.23
C SER A 85 -15.21 2.71 25.73
N ARG A 86 -14.01 2.26 25.33
CA ARG A 86 -13.57 0.88 25.59
C ARG A 86 -12.06 0.83 25.87
N ARG A 87 -11.66 1.50 26.95
CA ARG A 87 -10.40 1.24 27.67
C ARG A 87 -10.69 1.34 29.17
N LEU A 88 -11.35 0.31 29.69
CA LEU A 88 -11.09 -0.24 31.02
C LEU A 88 -10.68 -1.69 30.79
#